data_AF-A0AAD6I088-F1
#
_entry.id   AF-A0AAD6I088-F1
#
_cell.length_a   1.000
_cell.length_b   1.000
_cell.length_c   1.000
_cell.angle_alpha   90.00
_cell.angle_beta   90.00
_cell.angle_gamma   90.00
#
_symmetry.space_group_name_H-M   'P 1'
#
loop_
_entity.id
_entity.type
_entity.pdbx_description
1 polymer ?
#
loop_
_entity_poly.entity_id
_entity_poly.type
_entity_poly.pdbx_seq_one_letter_code
_entity_poly.pdbx_strand_id
1 'polypeptide(L)'
;MASQKITNALAGIEANTHQPTKLQQYNELLNDMVTSTSGHELAQDLVYYLDSILNEDVSIVAARPLLDSFITVLQSLEPETKIKVGQHAVTLLQSRSASVEEQDSQIREILAEAYESQEEYTAAARALQGIHIDSSQRLVSDAAKARLWIRIVRYYLEDDDTTSAEAFLNRIKNLPSKIEDHDAKLYFQLSQARILDARRRFLDAAQEYFNVSLAPGVDEGDRLTALSAAIRCAVLAPAGPQRSRSLARLYKDDRTPSVDEFAILEKMFLDRLLTAEEVAAFAKRLAPHQLAVTADGTTVLDKAVIEHNLVAASKLYENIHIDSLGSILGLQSSGDLSAGEKAEAYAARMVEQGRLRGHIDQIDGIISFDAESAGGSSAGASNGTKLRQWDLGVQEVAQDVERVAASISDQFPEFATSQMVH
;
A
#
# COMPACT_ATOMS: atom_id res chain seq x y z
N MET A 1 15.94 19.92 -37.89
CA MET A 1 15.08 19.73 -39.06
C MET A 1 15.36 18.34 -39.59
N ALA A 2 14.36 17.63 -40.13
CA ALA A 2 14.60 16.35 -40.80
C ALA A 2 15.61 16.52 -41.95
N SER A 3 16.42 15.50 -42.17
CA SER A 3 17.45 15.49 -43.20
C SER A 3 16.82 15.63 -44.59
N GLN A 4 17.30 16.60 -45.38
CA GLN A 4 16.81 16.86 -46.74
C GLN A 4 16.90 15.62 -47.66
N LYS A 5 17.81 14.69 -47.36
CA LYS A 5 17.94 13.43 -48.11
C LYS A 5 16.73 12.53 -47.90
N ILE A 6 16.22 12.48 -46.67
CA ILE A 6 15.10 11.59 -46.27
C ILE A 6 13.78 12.17 -46.77
N THR A 7 13.58 13.48 -46.66
CA THR A 7 12.39 14.15 -47.22
C THR A 7 12.28 13.95 -48.73
N ASN A 8 13.40 14.01 -49.46
CA ASN A 8 13.42 13.80 -50.91
C ASN A 8 13.20 12.33 -51.28
N ALA A 9 13.74 11.39 -50.50
CA ALA A 9 13.52 9.96 -50.72
C ALA A 9 12.06 9.55 -50.46
N LEU A 10 11.43 10.08 -49.40
CA LEU A 10 10.02 9.87 -49.10
C LEU A 10 9.11 10.41 -50.21
N ALA A 11 9.36 11.64 -50.69
CA ALA A 11 8.61 12.21 -51.82
C ALA A 11 8.73 11.37 -53.11
N GLY A 12 9.90 10.75 -53.35
CA GLY A 12 10.12 9.84 -54.46
C GLY A 12 9.33 8.53 -54.35
N ILE A 13 9.14 8.02 -53.13
CA ILE A 13 8.37 6.80 -52.85
C ILE A 13 6.87 7.07 -52.91
N GLU A 14 6.43 8.24 -52.46
CA GLU A 14 5.02 8.66 -52.53
C GLU A 14 4.51 8.74 -53.98
N ALA A 15 5.34 9.23 -54.90
CA ALA A 15 5.04 9.32 -56.33
C ALA A 15 4.96 7.97 -57.07
N ASN A 16 5.40 6.87 -56.43
CA ASN A 16 5.47 5.56 -57.05
C ASN A 16 4.12 4.81 -56.94
N THR A 17 3.58 4.36 -58.07
CA THR A 17 2.21 3.78 -58.16
C THR A 17 2.16 2.28 -57.84
N HIS A 18 3.30 1.58 -57.84
CA HIS A 18 3.38 0.15 -57.56
C HIS A 18 3.50 -0.16 -56.06
N GLN A 19 2.43 -0.71 -55.47
CA GLN A 19 2.35 -1.05 -54.04
C GLN A 19 3.43 -1.98 -53.46
N PRO A 20 3.84 -3.10 -54.10
CA PRO A 20 4.81 -4.01 -53.49
C PRO A 20 6.24 -3.44 -53.46
N THR A 21 6.64 -2.70 -54.49
CA THR A 21 7.91 -1.97 -54.53
C THR A 21 7.91 -0.81 -53.55
N LYS A 22 6.77 -0.13 -53.36
CA LYS A 22 6.62 0.93 -52.35
C LYS A 22 6.92 0.43 -50.93
N LEU A 23 6.41 -0.76 -50.57
CA LEU A 23 6.69 -1.39 -49.27
C LEU A 23 8.18 -1.73 -49.07
N GLN A 24 8.86 -2.24 -50.11
CA GLN A 24 10.30 -2.53 -50.02
C GLN A 24 11.12 -1.24 -49.84
N GLN A 25 10.82 -0.20 -50.62
CA GLN A 25 11.53 1.08 -50.55
C GLN A 25 11.36 1.77 -49.19
N TYR A 26 10.17 1.69 -48.57
CA TYR A 26 9.98 2.21 -47.21
C TYR A 26 10.77 1.43 -46.16
N ASN A 27 10.93 0.12 -46.30
CA ASN A 27 11.71 -0.69 -45.35
C ASN A 27 13.23 -0.50 -45.54
N GLU A 28 13.69 -0.35 -46.78
CA GLU A 28 15.08 0.00 -47.09
C GLU A 28 15.44 1.37 -46.49
N LEU A 29 14.57 2.37 -46.69
CA LEU A 29 14.74 3.69 -46.06
C LEU A 29 14.78 3.61 -44.53
N LEU A 30 13.91 2.81 -43.92
CA LEU A 30 13.90 2.63 -42.47
C LEU A 30 15.26 2.13 -41.95
N ASN A 31 15.82 1.11 -42.61
CA ASN A 31 17.13 0.55 -42.24
C ASN A 31 18.28 1.54 -42.50
N ASP A 32 18.22 2.29 -43.61
CA ASP A 32 19.20 3.32 -43.93
C ASP A 32 19.19 4.46 -42.90
N MET A 33 18.00 4.86 -42.41
CA MET A 33 17.87 5.91 -41.40
C MET A 33 18.52 5.52 -40.07
N VAL A 34 18.33 4.27 -39.63
CA VAL A 34 18.89 3.73 -38.39
C VAL A 34 20.42 3.63 -38.45
N THR A 35 20.97 3.31 -39.62
CA THR A 35 22.42 3.12 -39.79
C THR A 35 23.19 4.41 -40.07
N SER A 36 22.53 5.41 -40.67
CA SER A 36 23.20 6.60 -41.22
C SER A 36 23.10 7.85 -40.35
N THR A 37 22.18 7.89 -39.39
CA THR A 37 21.75 9.16 -38.76
C THR A 37 22.08 9.21 -37.27
N SER A 38 22.55 10.36 -36.81
CA SER A 38 22.84 10.62 -35.40
C SER A 38 21.57 10.93 -34.59
N GLY A 39 21.54 10.57 -33.29
CA GLY A 39 20.32 10.43 -32.49
C GLY A 39 19.33 11.60 -32.47
N HIS A 40 19.78 12.86 -32.54
CA HIS A 40 18.87 14.02 -32.54
C HIS A 40 18.19 14.24 -33.91
N GLU A 41 18.87 13.95 -35.01
CA GLU A 41 18.30 14.02 -36.36
C GLU A 41 17.40 12.81 -36.62
N LEU A 42 17.80 11.63 -36.11
CA LEU A 42 17.06 10.38 -36.20
C LEU A 42 15.61 10.51 -35.70
N ALA A 43 15.40 11.15 -34.54
CA ALA A 43 14.05 11.33 -34.00
C ALA A 43 13.13 12.12 -34.93
N GLN A 44 13.65 13.14 -35.61
CA GLN A 44 12.88 13.98 -36.52
C GLN A 44 12.63 13.29 -37.86
N ASP A 45 13.60 12.52 -38.33
CA ASP A 45 13.49 11.72 -39.55
C ASP A 45 12.46 10.60 -39.40
N LEU A 46 12.43 9.93 -38.25
CA LEU A 46 11.43 8.91 -37.92
C LEU A 46 10.02 9.50 -37.77
N VAL A 47 9.90 10.71 -37.24
CA VAL A 47 8.62 11.44 -37.21
C VAL A 47 8.12 11.72 -38.63
N TYR A 48 8.99 12.21 -39.50
CA TYR A 48 8.65 12.46 -40.91
C TYR A 48 8.29 11.19 -41.68
N TYR A 49 8.97 10.08 -41.38
CA TYR A 49 8.65 8.76 -41.92
C TYR A 49 7.25 8.30 -41.51
N LEU A 50 6.89 8.47 -40.23
CA LEU A 50 5.54 8.17 -39.73
C LEU A 50 4.47 9.03 -40.40
N ASP A 51 4.72 10.33 -40.55
CA ASP A 51 3.81 11.25 -41.25
C ASP A 51 3.54 10.79 -42.69
N SER A 52 4.57 10.34 -43.42
CA SER A 52 4.43 9.82 -44.79
C SER A 52 3.61 8.52 -44.85
N ILE A 53 3.84 7.58 -43.93
CA ILE A 53 3.09 6.30 -43.89
C ILE A 53 1.63 6.52 -43.52
N LEU A 54 1.37 7.44 -42.59
CA LEU A 54 0.04 7.72 -42.07
C LEU A 54 -0.71 8.80 -42.85
N ASN A 55 -0.13 9.31 -43.94
CA ASN A 55 -0.82 10.19 -44.87
C ASN A 55 -2.02 9.49 -45.56
N GLU A 56 -2.97 10.23 -46.14
CA GLU A 56 -4.21 9.70 -46.73
C GLU A 56 -3.98 8.83 -47.99
N ASP A 57 -2.82 8.97 -48.63
CA ASP A 57 -2.51 8.28 -49.89
C ASP A 57 -2.07 6.82 -49.73
N VAL A 58 -1.74 6.38 -48.49
CA VAL A 58 -1.31 5.01 -48.21
C VAL A 58 -2.49 4.21 -47.66
N SER A 59 -2.80 3.09 -48.31
CA SER A 59 -3.87 2.20 -47.85
C SER A 59 -3.51 1.56 -46.51
N ILE A 60 -4.52 1.37 -45.65
CA ILE A 60 -4.37 0.78 -44.30
C ILE A 60 -3.68 -0.59 -44.34
N VAL A 61 -3.92 -1.38 -45.41
CA VAL A 61 -3.34 -2.71 -45.61
C VAL A 61 -1.81 -2.63 -45.82
N ALA A 62 -1.32 -1.58 -46.48
CA ALA A 62 0.10 -1.34 -46.66
C ALA A 62 0.75 -0.67 -45.44
N ALA A 63 -0.01 0.12 -44.68
CA ALA A 63 0.49 0.82 -43.50
C ALA A 63 0.83 -0.14 -42.33
N ARG A 64 0.05 -1.19 -42.09
CA ARG A 64 0.28 -2.11 -40.95
C ARG A 64 1.67 -2.79 -40.97
N PRO A 65 2.11 -3.44 -42.06
CA PRO A 65 3.45 -4.04 -42.10
C PRO A 65 4.59 -3.03 -41.94
N LEU A 66 4.40 -1.79 -42.40
CA LEU A 66 5.38 -0.71 -42.24
C LEU A 66 5.42 -0.19 -40.80
N LEU A 67 4.27 -0.14 -40.12
CA LEU A 67 4.21 0.17 -38.71
C LEU A 67 4.86 -0.95 -37.88
N ASP A 68 4.69 -2.22 -38.24
CA ASP A 68 5.33 -3.35 -37.54
C ASP A 68 6.88 -3.30 -37.66
N SER A 69 7.40 -2.97 -38.85
CA SER A 69 8.85 -2.79 -39.03
C SER A 69 9.37 -1.56 -38.27
N PHE A 70 8.61 -0.46 -38.31
CA PHE A 70 8.88 0.73 -37.52
C PHE A 70 8.92 0.45 -36.00
N ILE A 71 7.96 -0.32 -35.48
CA ILE A 71 7.89 -0.72 -34.06
C ILE A 71 9.13 -1.52 -33.66
N THR A 72 9.55 -2.46 -34.51
CA THR A 72 10.76 -3.26 -34.27
C THR A 72 12.00 -2.37 -34.17
N VAL A 73 12.12 -1.36 -35.04
CA VAL A 73 13.20 -0.37 -34.96
C VAL A 73 13.08 0.46 -33.68
N LEU A 74 11.89 1.00 -33.40
CA LEU A 74 11.64 1.84 -32.22
C LEU A 74 12.05 1.15 -30.91
N GLN A 75 11.81 -0.17 -30.77
CA GLN A 75 12.22 -0.96 -29.61
C GLN A 75 13.73 -0.94 -29.34
N SER A 76 14.55 -0.83 -30.39
CA SER A 76 16.02 -0.86 -30.28
C SER A 76 16.66 0.51 -30.00
N LEU A 77 15.88 1.60 -30.05
CA LEU A 77 16.40 2.97 -29.89
C LEU A 77 16.57 3.39 -28.43
N GLU A 78 17.28 4.51 -28.24
CA GLU A 78 17.45 5.14 -26.93
C GLU A 78 16.12 5.68 -26.36
N PRO A 79 15.95 5.72 -25.02
CA PRO A 79 14.71 6.15 -24.37
C PRO A 79 14.22 7.55 -24.78
N GLU A 80 15.12 8.53 -24.89
CA GLU A 80 14.74 9.90 -25.29
C GLU A 80 14.13 9.96 -26.69
N THR A 81 14.69 9.17 -27.62
CA THR A 81 14.18 9.07 -28.99
C THR A 81 12.84 8.33 -29.01
N LYS A 82 12.71 7.24 -28.24
CA LYS A 82 11.45 6.51 -28.07
C LYS A 82 10.31 7.40 -27.59
N ILE A 83 10.58 8.28 -26.61
CA ILE A 83 9.58 9.20 -26.07
C ILE A 83 9.14 10.21 -27.12
N LYS A 84 10.07 10.93 -27.75
CA LYS A 84 9.74 11.96 -28.75
C LYS A 84 8.96 11.38 -29.94
N VAL A 85 9.45 10.28 -30.51
CA VAL A 85 8.83 9.65 -31.68
C VAL A 85 7.52 8.96 -31.28
N GLY A 86 7.48 8.27 -30.14
CA GLY A 86 6.28 7.58 -29.64
C GLY A 86 5.13 8.52 -29.30
N GLN A 87 5.39 9.67 -28.67
CA GLN A 87 4.38 10.70 -28.41
C GLN A 87 3.74 11.20 -29.72
N HIS A 88 4.56 11.44 -30.74
CA HIS A 88 4.09 11.88 -32.05
C HIS A 88 3.27 10.78 -32.74
N ALA A 89 3.78 9.54 -32.73
CA ALA A 89 3.11 8.37 -33.30
C ALA A 89 1.71 8.17 -32.69
N VAL A 90 1.60 8.19 -31.36
CA VAL A 90 0.32 8.04 -30.66
C VAL A 90 -0.67 9.16 -31.03
N THR A 91 -0.19 10.39 -31.19
CA THR A 91 -1.04 11.54 -31.58
C THR A 91 -1.57 11.38 -33.01
N LEU A 92 -0.72 10.93 -33.95
CA LEU A 92 -1.13 10.65 -35.32
C LEU A 92 -2.13 9.49 -35.40
N LEU A 93 -1.85 8.40 -34.68
CA LEU A 93 -2.64 7.17 -34.72
C LEU A 93 -4.04 7.35 -34.12
N GLN A 94 -4.27 8.37 -33.26
CA GLN A 94 -5.61 8.70 -32.75
C GLN A 94 -6.63 8.96 -33.87
N SER A 95 -6.20 9.56 -34.99
CA SER A 95 -7.09 9.84 -36.13
C SER A 95 -7.60 8.57 -36.83
N ARG A 96 -6.89 7.45 -36.68
CA ARG A 96 -7.16 6.16 -37.35
C ARG A 96 -7.28 4.98 -36.37
N SER A 97 -7.56 5.26 -35.10
CA SER A 97 -7.43 4.31 -33.97
C SER A 97 -8.12 2.95 -34.19
N ALA A 98 -9.29 2.92 -34.85
CA ALA A 98 -10.03 1.69 -35.10
C ALA A 98 -9.39 0.73 -36.11
N SER A 99 -8.38 1.16 -36.90
CA SER A 99 -7.77 0.35 -37.96
C SER A 99 -6.35 -0.13 -37.64
N VAL A 100 -5.68 0.50 -36.67
CA VAL A 100 -4.27 0.28 -36.30
C VAL A 100 -4.12 0.05 -34.79
N GLU A 101 -5.14 -0.55 -34.18
CA GLU A 101 -5.26 -0.72 -32.73
C GLU A 101 -4.12 -1.57 -32.14
N GLU A 102 -3.67 -2.62 -32.86
CA GLU A 102 -2.57 -3.48 -32.42
C GLU A 102 -1.24 -2.71 -32.40
N GLN A 103 -0.95 -1.96 -33.47
CA GLN A 103 0.24 -1.12 -33.59
C GLN A 103 0.22 0.01 -32.54
N ASP A 104 -0.92 0.66 -32.32
CA ASP A 104 -1.07 1.69 -31.27
C ASP A 104 -0.80 1.11 -29.87
N SER A 105 -1.30 -0.09 -29.57
CA SER A 105 -1.01 -0.78 -28.31
C SER A 105 0.48 -1.03 -28.11
N GLN A 106 1.17 -1.55 -29.13
CA GLN A 106 2.59 -1.86 -29.06
C GLN A 106 3.44 -0.59 -28.88
N ILE A 107 3.10 0.50 -29.58
CA ILE A 107 3.78 1.79 -29.44
C ILE A 107 3.58 2.36 -28.04
N ARG A 108 2.38 2.26 -27.46
CA ARG A 108 2.10 2.70 -26.08
C ARG A 108 2.84 1.89 -25.03
N GLU A 109 3.03 0.58 -25.25
CA GLU A 109 3.84 -0.27 -24.38
C GLU A 109 5.32 0.15 -24.40
N ILE A 110 5.89 0.38 -25.60
CA ILE A 110 7.26 0.88 -25.76
C ILE A 110 7.43 2.26 -25.12
N LEU A 111 6.44 3.13 -25.31
CA LEU A 111 6.44 4.47 -24.73
C LEU A 111 6.42 4.41 -23.20
N ALA A 112 5.62 3.51 -22.62
CA ALA A 112 5.58 3.30 -21.18
C ALA A 112 6.91 2.77 -20.63
N GLU A 113 7.57 1.84 -21.33
CA GLU A 113 8.91 1.35 -20.97
C GLU A 113 9.98 2.45 -21.04
N ALA A 114 9.87 3.33 -22.04
CA ALA A 114 10.79 4.46 -22.17
C ALA A 114 10.62 5.47 -21.02
N TYR A 115 9.37 5.81 -20.66
CA TYR A 115 9.10 6.65 -19.49
C TYR A 115 9.52 5.99 -18.17
N GLU A 116 9.30 4.69 -18.02
CA GLU A 116 9.76 3.92 -16.85
C GLU A 116 11.28 4.01 -16.69
N SER A 117 12.04 3.94 -17.79
CA SER A 117 13.50 4.08 -17.76
C SER A 117 14.00 5.50 -17.42
N GLN A 118 13.14 6.52 -17.52
CA GLN A 118 13.43 7.91 -17.14
C GLN A 118 12.80 8.30 -15.80
N GLU A 119 12.23 7.34 -15.06
CA GLU A 119 11.54 7.57 -13.78
C GLU A 119 10.31 8.50 -13.91
N GLU A 120 9.73 8.63 -15.11
CA GLU A 120 8.50 9.40 -15.36
C GLU A 120 7.26 8.51 -15.25
N TYR A 121 6.93 8.05 -14.03
CA TYR A 121 5.91 7.02 -13.83
C TYR A 121 4.48 7.46 -14.18
N THR A 122 4.08 8.69 -13.84
CA THR A 122 2.75 9.22 -14.21
C THR A 122 2.55 9.26 -15.73
N ALA A 123 3.60 9.61 -16.49
CA ALA A 123 3.55 9.61 -17.95
C ALA A 123 3.45 8.19 -18.52
N ALA A 124 4.20 7.24 -17.96
CA ALA A 124 4.10 5.82 -18.29
C ALA A 124 2.69 5.26 -18.05
N ALA A 125 2.09 5.58 -16.90
CA ALA A 125 0.73 5.17 -16.56
C ALA A 125 -0.30 5.72 -17.56
N ARG A 126 -0.16 6.98 -17.98
CA ARG A 126 -1.05 7.60 -18.97
C ARG A 126 -0.90 6.98 -20.36
N ALA A 127 0.31 6.63 -20.76
CA ALA A 127 0.57 5.94 -22.03
C ALA A 127 -0.19 4.60 -22.09
N LEU A 128 -0.08 3.79 -21.04
CA LEU A 128 -0.76 2.49 -20.92
C LEU A 128 -2.29 2.60 -20.82
N GLN A 129 -2.81 3.65 -20.19
CA GLN A 129 -4.26 3.89 -20.09
C GLN A 129 -4.94 4.15 -21.42
N GLY A 130 -4.21 4.69 -22.39
CA GLY A 130 -4.74 4.93 -23.73
C GLY A 130 -4.89 3.67 -24.57
N ILE A 131 -4.43 2.51 -24.09
CA ILE A 131 -4.64 1.23 -24.78
C ILE A 131 -6.13 0.86 -24.72
N HIS A 132 -6.74 0.62 -25.87
CA HIS A 132 -8.14 0.20 -25.99
C HIS A 132 -8.32 -1.28 -25.64
N ILE A 133 -8.46 -1.59 -24.35
CA ILE A 133 -8.51 -2.98 -23.84
C ILE A 133 -9.86 -3.69 -24.11
N ASP A 134 -10.94 -2.92 -24.32
CA ASP A 134 -12.32 -3.41 -24.48
C ASP A 134 -12.84 -3.28 -25.92
N SER A 135 -11.94 -3.26 -26.91
CA SER A 135 -12.33 -3.21 -28.32
C SER A 135 -13.00 -4.52 -28.76
N SER A 136 -14.02 -4.40 -29.61
CA SER A 136 -14.64 -5.56 -30.28
C SER A 136 -13.71 -6.23 -31.28
N GLN A 137 -12.66 -5.53 -31.74
CA GLN A 137 -11.72 -6.05 -32.74
C GLN A 137 -10.56 -6.83 -32.11
N ARG A 138 -10.19 -6.52 -30.85
CA ARG A 138 -9.09 -7.14 -30.12
C ARG A 138 -9.59 -7.86 -28.86
N LEU A 139 -9.66 -9.18 -28.92
CA LEU A 139 -9.97 -10.01 -27.74
C LEU A 139 -8.73 -10.18 -26.87
N VAL A 140 -8.51 -9.24 -25.94
CA VAL A 140 -7.47 -9.36 -24.91
C VAL A 140 -7.97 -10.27 -23.79
N SER A 141 -7.14 -11.25 -23.39
CA SER A 141 -7.48 -12.15 -22.29
C SER A 141 -7.55 -11.40 -20.96
N ASP A 142 -8.47 -11.80 -20.07
CA ASP A 142 -8.64 -11.17 -18.75
C ASP A 142 -7.34 -11.15 -17.92
N ALA A 143 -6.49 -12.16 -18.06
CA ALA A 143 -5.18 -12.21 -17.41
C ALA A 143 -4.23 -11.11 -17.94
N ALA A 144 -4.23 -10.83 -19.24
CA ALA A 144 -3.46 -9.73 -19.81
C ALA A 144 -4.03 -8.36 -19.38
N LYS A 145 -5.35 -8.22 -19.27
CA LYS A 145 -6.00 -7.01 -18.72
C LYS A 145 -5.56 -6.75 -17.28
N ALA A 146 -5.57 -7.79 -16.45
CA ALA A 146 -5.15 -7.70 -15.06
C ALA A 146 -3.67 -7.29 -14.94
N ARG A 147 -2.76 -7.89 -15.72
CA ARG A 147 -1.34 -7.51 -15.74
C ARG A 147 -1.13 -6.04 -16.12
N LEU A 148 -1.84 -5.57 -17.15
CA LEU A 148 -1.76 -4.18 -17.59
C LEU A 148 -2.25 -3.21 -16.51
N TRP A 149 -3.39 -3.49 -15.88
CA TRP A 149 -3.90 -2.66 -14.79
C TRP A 149 -2.99 -2.69 -13.56
N ILE A 150 -2.40 -3.83 -13.21
CA ILE A 150 -1.42 -3.92 -12.12
C ILE A 150 -0.20 -3.05 -12.43
N ARG A 151 0.29 -3.05 -13.68
CA ARG A 151 1.39 -2.19 -14.12
C ARG A 151 1.05 -0.70 -13.99
N ILE A 152 -0.16 -0.30 -14.41
CA ILE A 152 -0.66 1.09 -14.25
C ILE A 152 -0.73 1.49 -12.77
N VAL A 153 -1.26 0.61 -11.92
CA VAL A 153 -1.35 0.85 -10.47
C VAL A 153 0.03 1.04 -9.87
N ARG A 154 1.02 0.20 -10.24
CA ARG A 154 2.40 0.33 -9.76
C ARG A 154 2.99 1.69 -10.10
N TYR A 155 2.88 2.13 -11.35
CA TYR A 155 3.40 3.44 -11.77
C TYR A 155 2.78 4.60 -11.00
N TYR A 156 1.46 4.57 -10.78
CA TYR A 156 0.83 5.62 -9.96
C TYR A 156 1.28 5.60 -8.50
N LEU A 157 1.61 4.43 -7.95
CA LEU A 157 2.11 4.33 -6.59
C LEU A 157 3.55 4.81 -6.42
N GLU A 158 4.38 4.77 -7.47
CA GLU A 158 5.73 5.34 -7.41
C GLU A 158 5.72 6.88 -7.33
N ASP A 159 4.71 7.54 -7.92
CA ASP A 159 4.49 8.99 -7.81
C ASP A 159 3.49 9.38 -6.68
N ASP A 160 3.20 8.47 -5.74
CA ASP A 160 2.25 8.65 -4.62
C ASP A 160 0.80 9.04 -5.03
N ASP A 161 0.41 8.89 -6.31
CA ASP A 161 -0.97 9.12 -6.78
C ASP A 161 -1.89 7.93 -6.45
N THR A 162 -2.17 7.79 -5.17
CA THR A 162 -3.02 6.73 -4.62
C THR A 162 -4.47 6.82 -5.06
N THR A 163 -4.94 7.99 -5.51
CA THR A 163 -6.32 8.18 -5.98
C THR A 163 -6.53 7.54 -7.36
N SER A 164 -5.63 7.83 -8.30
CA SER A 164 -5.66 7.21 -9.63
C SER A 164 -5.40 5.71 -9.52
N ALA A 165 -4.45 5.30 -8.68
CA ALA A 165 -4.14 3.89 -8.43
C ALA A 165 -5.37 3.11 -7.92
N GLU A 166 -6.14 3.65 -6.98
CA GLU A 166 -7.33 3.00 -6.43
C GLU A 166 -8.42 2.76 -7.49
N ALA A 167 -8.60 3.70 -8.42
CA ALA A 167 -9.57 3.57 -9.49
C ALA A 167 -9.29 2.34 -10.37
N PHE A 168 -8.02 2.08 -10.70
CA PHE A 168 -7.61 0.89 -11.46
C PHE A 168 -7.61 -0.38 -10.60
N LEU A 169 -7.23 -0.29 -9.32
CA LEU A 169 -7.30 -1.41 -8.39
C LEU A 169 -8.74 -1.96 -8.27
N ASN A 170 -9.74 -1.07 -8.21
CA ASN A 170 -11.14 -1.47 -8.12
C ASN A 170 -11.66 -2.14 -9.41
N ARG A 171 -11.06 -1.84 -10.58
CA ARG A 171 -11.35 -2.57 -11.83
C ARG A 171 -10.82 -4.00 -11.74
N ILE A 172 -9.62 -4.20 -11.20
CA ILE A 172 -9.02 -5.54 -11.01
C ILE A 172 -9.83 -6.39 -10.03
N LYS A 173 -10.36 -5.79 -8.95
CA LYS A 173 -11.19 -6.51 -7.95
C LYS A 173 -12.44 -7.17 -8.53
N ASN A 174 -12.92 -6.70 -9.69
CA ASN A 174 -14.04 -7.30 -10.40
C ASN A 174 -13.63 -8.50 -11.29
N LEU A 175 -12.32 -8.79 -11.39
CA LEU A 175 -11.74 -9.94 -12.11
C LEU A 175 -11.00 -10.95 -11.19
N PRO A 176 -11.49 -11.28 -9.98
CA PRO A 176 -10.67 -11.95 -8.97
C PRO A 176 -10.33 -13.42 -9.30
N SER A 177 -11.00 -14.05 -10.27
CA SER A 177 -10.86 -15.49 -10.56
C SER A 177 -9.80 -15.83 -11.63
N LYS A 178 -8.96 -14.88 -12.09
CA LYS A 178 -8.11 -15.11 -13.29
C LYS A 178 -6.66 -14.60 -13.21
N ILE A 179 -6.18 -14.16 -12.04
CA ILE A 179 -4.74 -13.90 -11.83
C ILE A 179 -4.09 -15.23 -11.44
N GLU A 180 -3.74 -16.03 -12.43
CA GLU A 180 -3.05 -17.32 -12.25
C GLU A 180 -1.57 -17.14 -11.88
N ASP A 181 -0.98 -16.04 -12.32
CA ASP A 181 0.42 -15.71 -12.10
C ASP A 181 0.68 -15.28 -10.65
N HIS A 182 1.64 -15.93 -10.02
CA HIS A 182 1.99 -15.71 -8.62
C HIS A 182 2.55 -14.30 -8.40
N ASP A 183 3.41 -13.84 -9.29
CA ASP A 183 4.06 -12.52 -9.17
C ASP A 183 3.03 -11.40 -9.35
N ALA A 184 2.15 -11.51 -10.34
CA ALA A 184 1.06 -10.56 -10.55
C ALA A 184 0.13 -10.49 -9.33
N LYS A 185 -0.17 -11.63 -8.69
CA LYS A 185 -0.99 -11.67 -7.47
C LYS A 185 -0.29 -10.97 -6.31
N LEU A 186 1.01 -11.18 -6.16
CA LEU A 186 1.83 -10.52 -5.14
C LEU A 186 1.85 -9.00 -5.35
N TYR A 187 2.13 -8.53 -6.57
CA TYR A 187 2.11 -7.11 -6.90
C TYR A 187 0.73 -6.48 -6.66
N PHE A 188 -0.35 -7.19 -6.98
CA PHE A 188 -1.71 -6.74 -6.68
C PHE A 188 -1.94 -6.57 -5.18
N GLN A 189 -1.59 -7.58 -4.36
CA GLN A 189 -1.76 -7.53 -2.90
C GLN A 189 -0.92 -6.42 -2.27
N LEU A 190 0.34 -6.27 -2.70
CA LEU A 190 1.21 -5.21 -2.21
C LEU A 190 0.69 -3.82 -2.59
N SER A 191 0.21 -3.66 -3.82
CA SER A 191 -0.41 -2.40 -4.29
C SER A 191 -1.67 -2.07 -3.51
N GLN A 192 -2.50 -3.07 -3.23
CA GLN A 192 -3.68 -2.93 -2.39
C GLN A 192 -3.30 -2.47 -0.98
N ALA A 193 -2.26 -3.06 -0.37
CA ALA A 193 -1.77 -2.67 0.94
C ALA A 193 -1.27 -1.21 0.97
N ARG A 194 -0.46 -0.79 -0.01
CA ARG A 194 0.04 0.59 -0.16
C ARG A 194 -1.10 1.61 -0.29
N ILE A 195 -2.11 1.32 -1.12
CA ILE A 195 -3.27 2.20 -1.29
C ILE A 195 -4.07 2.32 0.00
N LEU A 196 -4.32 1.21 0.70
CA LEU A 196 -5.05 1.21 1.97
C LEU A 196 -4.32 2.00 3.05
N ASP A 197 -3.00 1.87 3.13
CA ASP A 197 -2.14 2.63 4.06
C ASP A 197 -2.21 4.14 3.77
N ALA A 198 -2.04 4.55 2.52
CA ALA A 198 -2.17 5.95 2.11
C ALA A 198 -3.57 6.54 2.39
N ARG A 199 -4.63 5.73 2.25
CA ARG A 199 -6.01 6.10 2.58
C ARG A 199 -6.32 6.07 4.08
N ARG A 200 -5.33 5.82 4.95
CA ARG A 200 -5.46 5.71 6.41
C ARG A 200 -6.38 4.57 6.88
N ARG A 201 -6.58 3.56 6.03
CA ARG A 201 -7.29 2.31 6.37
C ARG A 201 -6.30 1.30 6.96
N PHE A 202 -5.64 1.69 8.04
CA PHE A 202 -4.46 0.99 8.55
C PHE A 202 -4.70 -0.45 8.97
N LEU A 203 -5.88 -0.80 9.52
CA LEU A 203 -6.17 -2.19 9.89
C LEU A 203 -6.26 -3.11 8.67
N ASP A 204 -6.91 -2.64 7.61
CA ASP A 204 -7.02 -3.39 6.36
C ASP A 204 -5.64 -3.50 5.68
N ALA A 205 -4.87 -2.40 5.68
CA ALA A 205 -3.51 -2.38 5.18
C ALA A 205 -2.60 -3.35 5.94
N ALA A 206 -2.65 -3.36 7.27
CA ALA A 206 -1.88 -4.26 8.12
C ALA A 206 -2.17 -5.73 7.79
N GLN A 207 -3.45 -6.06 7.57
CA GLN A 207 -3.85 -7.42 7.19
C GLN A 207 -3.28 -7.82 5.83
N GLU A 208 -3.32 -6.93 4.82
CA GLU A 208 -2.78 -7.22 3.49
C GLU A 208 -1.25 -7.30 3.49
N TYR A 209 -0.55 -6.40 4.17
CA TYR A 209 0.90 -6.50 4.36
C TYR A 209 1.32 -7.79 5.06
N PHE A 210 0.56 -8.22 6.07
CA PHE A 210 0.78 -9.50 6.73
C PHE A 210 0.53 -10.70 5.79
N ASN A 211 -0.48 -10.62 4.92
CA ASN A 211 -0.70 -11.66 3.91
C ASN A 211 0.46 -11.75 2.92
N VAL A 212 1.01 -10.60 2.50
CA VAL A 212 2.20 -10.52 1.63
C VAL A 212 3.44 -11.12 2.32
N SER A 213 3.64 -10.87 3.62
CA SER A 213 4.78 -11.45 4.37
C SER A 213 4.73 -12.97 4.50
N LEU A 214 3.54 -13.57 4.34
CA LEU A 214 3.32 -15.02 4.36
C LEU A 214 3.35 -15.66 2.97
N ALA A 215 3.38 -14.86 1.89
CA ALA A 215 3.33 -15.39 0.54
C ALA A 215 4.59 -16.25 0.27
N PRO A 216 4.43 -17.46 -0.30
CA PRO A 216 5.57 -18.25 -0.79
C PRO A 216 6.27 -17.49 -1.93
N GLY A 217 7.51 -17.81 -2.27
CA GLY A 217 8.19 -17.19 -3.42
C GLY A 217 8.78 -15.79 -3.19
N VAL A 218 8.41 -15.09 -2.12
CA VAL A 218 9.02 -13.80 -1.72
C VAL A 218 10.35 -14.04 -1.01
N ASP A 219 11.36 -13.20 -1.27
CA ASP A 219 12.64 -13.23 -0.54
C ASP A 219 12.45 -12.93 0.96
N GLU A 220 13.34 -13.44 1.81
CA GLU A 220 13.25 -13.26 3.26
C GLU A 220 13.30 -11.78 3.67
N GLY A 221 14.16 -10.97 3.03
CA GLY A 221 14.27 -9.54 3.31
C GLY A 221 12.99 -8.77 2.98
N ASP A 222 12.37 -9.10 1.85
CA ASP A 222 11.11 -8.50 1.42
C ASP A 222 9.94 -8.91 2.33
N ARG A 223 9.94 -10.16 2.82
CA ARG A 223 8.95 -10.61 3.81
C ARG A 223 9.06 -9.86 5.13
N LEU A 224 10.29 -9.62 5.61
CA LEU A 224 10.51 -8.83 6.83
C LEU A 224 10.11 -7.37 6.63
N THR A 225 10.35 -6.81 5.44
CA THR A 225 9.90 -5.45 5.09
C THR A 225 8.38 -5.36 5.08
N ALA A 226 7.69 -6.33 4.50
CA ALA A 226 6.22 -6.41 4.53
C ALA A 226 5.69 -6.60 5.97
N LEU A 227 6.36 -7.41 6.78
CA LEU A 227 6.00 -7.58 8.20
C LEU A 227 6.18 -6.29 8.99
N SER A 228 7.28 -5.56 8.78
CA SER A 228 7.51 -4.24 9.36
C SER A 228 6.41 -3.25 8.99
N ALA A 229 6.03 -3.19 7.70
CA ALA A 229 4.92 -2.36 7.24
C ALA A 229 3.58 -2.75 7.88
N ALA A 230 3.32 -4.05 8.07
CA ALA A 230 2.13 -4.55 8.76
C ALA A 230 2.09 -4.08 10.22
N ILE A 231 3.22 -4.15 10.93
CA ILE A 231 3.35 -3.67 12.31
C ILE A 231 3.13 -2.16 12.38
N ARG A 232 3.76 -1.38 11.49
CA ARG A 232 3.58 0.07 11.44
C ARG A 232 2.11 0.46 11.27
N CYS A 233 1.41 -0.17 10.32
CA CYS A 233 -0.02 0.05 10.10
C CYS A 233 -0.85 -0.37 11.33
N ALA A 234 -0.58 -1.53 11.93
CA ALA A 234 -1.31 -1.99 13.11
C ALA A 234 -1.15 -1.05 14.32
N VAL A 235 0.04 -0.46 14.50
CA VAL A 235 0.30 0.53 15.55
C VAL A 235 -0.44 1.85 15.28
N LEU A 236 -0.47 2.33 14.04
CA LEU A 236 -1.16 3.57 13.63
C LEU A 236 -2.69 3.46 13.64
N ALA A 237 -3.23 2.24 13.61
CA ALA A 237 -4.67 2.02 13.67
C ALA A 237 -5.29 2.54 14.99
N PRO A 238 -6.56 3.00 14.98
CA PRO A 238 -7.25 3.46 16.18
C PRO A 238 -7.43 2.32 17.19
N ALA A 239 -7.38 2.66 18.48
CA ALA A 239 -7.53 1.68 19.56
C ALA A 239 -8.90 0.97 19.48
N GLY A 240 -8.92 -0.36 19.65
CA GLY A 240 -10.15 -1.16 19.66
C GLY A 240 -9.93 -2.66 19.44
N PRO A 241 -11.00 -3.49 19.53
CA PRO A 241 -10.87 -4.95 19.52
C PRO A 241 -10.25 -5.54 18.26
N GLN A 242 -10.50 -4.93 17.09
CA GLN A 242 -9.90 -5.36 15.83
C GLN A 242 -8.38 -5.15 15.82
N ARG A 243 -7.94 -3.98 16.32
CA ARG A 243 -6.51 -3.67 16.48
C ARG A 243 -5.83 -4.63 17.44
N SER A 244 -6.41 -4.88 18.61
CA SER A 244 -5.85 -5.82 19.60
C SER A 244 -5.68 -7.23 19.02
N ARG A 245 -6.63 -7.71 18.20
CA ARG A 245 -6.48 -8.99 17.48
C ARG A 245 -5.36 -8.96 16.45
N SER A 246 -5.21 -7.86 15.70
CA SER A 246 -4.13 -7.70 14.73
C SER A 246 -2.76 -7.70 15.42
N LEU A 247 -2.61 -6.94 16.51
CA LEU A 247 -1.37 -6.89 17.31
C LEU A 247 -1.05 -8.27 17.91
N ALA A 248 -2.05 -8.98 18.44
CA ALA A 248 -1.88 -10.33 18.97
C ALA A 248 -1.41 -11.33 17.91
N ARG A 249 -1.91 -11.20 16.67
CA ARG A 249 -1.49 -12.04 15.55
C ARG A 249 -0.04 -11.77 15.16
N LEU A 250 0.34 -10.49 15.08
CA LEU A 250 1.72 -10.07 14.75
C LEU A 250 2.71 -10.46 15.85
N TYR A 251 2.34 -10.30 17.13
CA TYR A 251 3.21 -10.63 18.26
C TYR A 251 3.50 -12.14 18.38
N LYS A 252 2.56 -12.99 17.97
CA LYS A 252 2.70 -14.45 17.96
C LYS A 252 3.50 -15.00 16.77
N ASP A 253 3.89 -14.14 15.82
CA ASP A 253 4.73 -14.55 14.69
C ASP A 253 6.20 -14.58 15.14
N ASP A 254 6.84 -15.73 14.99
CA ASP A 254 8.22 -15.98 15.43
C ASP A 254 9.26 -15.09 14.74
N ARG A 255 8.92 -14.46 13.60
CA ARG A 255 9.81 -13.58 12.82
C ARG A 255 9.78 -12.14 13.30
N THR A 256 8.75 -11.77 14.06
CA THR A 256 8.55 -10.40 14.53
C THR A 256 9.71 -9.87 15.40
N PRO A 257 10.36 -10.67 16.27
CA PRO A 257 11.54 -10.23 17.03
C PRO A 257 12.73 -9.81 16.16
N SER A 258 12.78 -10.24 14.90
CA SER A 258 13.83 -9.87 13.94
C SER A 258 13.69 -8.44 13.41
N VAL A 259 12.53 -7.80 13.66
CA VAL A 259 12.17 -6.50 13.11
C VAL A 259 12.35 -5.40 14.17
N ASP A 260 12.87 -4.26 13.73
CA ASP A 260 13.06 -3.05 14.55
C ASP A 260 11.82 -2.59 15.34
N GLU A 261 10.61 -2.79 14.80
CA GLU A 261 9.36 -2.38 15.43
C GLU A 261 8.88 -3.34 16.54
N PHE A 262 9.63 -4.41 16.85
CA PHE A 262 9.22 -5.39 17.86
C PHE A 262 8.95 -4.77 19.24
N ALA A 263 9.83 -3.87 19.70
CA ALA A 263 9.73 -3.28 21.05
C ALA A 263 8.43 -2.47 21.24
N ILE A 264 8.02 -1.70 20.23
CA ILE A 264 6.76 -0.94 20.30
C ILE A 264 5.55 -1.87 20.16
N LEU A 265 5.64 -2.89 19.33
CA LEU A 265 4.59 -3.90 19.18
C LEU A 265 4.35 -4.66 20.49
N GLU A 266 5.41 -5.11 21.16
CA GLU A 266 5.32 -5.81 22.44
C GLU A 266 4.58 -4.94 23.47
N LYS A 267 5.00 -3.67 23.61
CA LYS A 267 4.35 -2.74 24.55
C LYS A 267 2.89 -2.47 24.20
N MET A 268 2.60 -2.31 22.91
CA MET A 268 1.25 -2.11 22.39
C MET A 268 0.36 -3.33 22.63
N PHE A 269 0.89 -4.53 22.45
CA PHE A 269 0.15 -5.78 22.67
C PHE A 269 -0.08 -6.07 24.16
N LEU A 270 0.91 -5.79 25.01
CA LEU A 270 0.83 -5.98 26.46
C LEU A 270 0.16 -4.81 27.20
N ASP A 271 -0.46 -3.88 26.47
CA ASP A 271 -1.14 -2.69 26.99
C ASP A 271 -0.28 -1.86 27.97
N ARG A 272 1.01 -1.73 27.67
CA ARG A 272 1.95 -0.91 28.43
C ARG A 272 1.90 0.55 27.95
N LEU A 273 2.17 1.48 28.86
CA LEU A 273 2.33 2.91 28.53
C LEU A 273 3.56 3.13 27.65
N LEU A 274 3.41 3.94 26.61
CA LEU A 274 4.50 4.41 25.76
C LEU A 274 5.05 5.74 26.23
N THR A 275 6.38 5.86 26.22
CA THR A 275 7.09 7.10 26.51
C THR A 275 7.29 7.95 25.25
N ALA A 276 7.47 9.26 25.42
CA ALA A 276 7.68 10.18 24.29
C ALA A 276 8.92 9.83 23.45
N GLU A 277 9.99 9.32 24.08
CA GLU A 277 11.22 8.92 23.40
C GLU A 277 11.00 7.73 22.47
N GLU A 278 10.21 6.75 22.92
CA GLU A 278 9.86 5.57 22.12
C GLU A 278 9.00 5.94 20.91
N VAL A 279 8.04 6.84 21.12
CA VAL A 279 7.18 7.36 20.04
C VAL A 279 8.02 8.13 19.03
N ALA A 280 8.95 8.97 19.47
CA ALA A 280 9.85 9.71 18.59
C ALA A 280 10.80 8.78 17.81
N ALA A 281 11.29 7.71 18.44
CA ALA A 281 12.11 6.69 17.76
C ALA A 281 11.30 5.91 16.71
N PHE A 282 10.02 5.65 16.98
CA PHE A 282 9.11 5.01 16.03
C PHE A 282 8.72 5.94 14.87
N ALA A 283 8.42 7.20 15.16
CA ALA A 283 8.04 8.20 14.16
C ALA A 283 9.10 8.38 13.05
N LYS A 284 10.39 8.28 13.40
CA LYS A 284 11.51 8.33 12.43
C LYS A 284 11.49 7.20 11.40
N ARG A 285 10.80 6.10 11.67
CA ARG A 285 10.68 4.94 10.76
C ARG A 285 9.42 4.97 9.90
N LEU A 286 8.52 5.92 10.15
CA LEU A 286 7.29 6.05 9.39
C LEU A 286 7.52 6.76 8.06
N ALA A 287 6.70 6.41 7.07
CA ALA A 287 6.72 7.06 5.78
C ALA A 287 6.13 8.49 5.87
N PRO A 288 6.49 9.41 4.96
CA PRO A 288 5.99 10.78 4.99
C PRO A 288 4.47 10.90 5.00
N HIS A 289 3.75 10.04 4.26
CA HIS A 289 2.28 10.04 4.22
C HIS A 289 1.63 9.62 5.55
N GLN A 290 2.33 8.81 6.35
CA GLN A 290 1.87 8.35 7.66
C GLN A 290 2.02 9.42 8.74
N LEU A 291 2.93 10.39 8.54
CA LEU A 291 3.16 11.53 9.43
C LEU A 291 2.28 12.74 9.10
N ALA A 292 1.28 12.57 8.23
CA ALA A 292 0.39 13.66 7.84
C ALA A 292 -0.35 14.26 9.05
N VAL A 293 -0.28 15.58 9.16
CA VAL A 293 -0.93 16.35 10.23
C VAL A 293 -2.44 16.41 9.96
N THR A 294 -3.23 16.17 11.01
CA THR A 294 -4.69 16.28 10.97
C THR A 294 -5.14 17.73 11.16
N ALA A 295 -6.43 18.02 10.96
CA ALA A 295 -6.99 19.37 11.13
C ALA A 295 -6.72 19.96 12.53
N ASP A 296 -6.55 19.10 13.53
CA ASP A 296 -6.30 19.46 14.92
C ASP A 296 -4.81 19.75 15.22
N GLY A 297 -3.95 19.74 14.21
CA GLY A 297 -2.50 19.99 14.35
C GLY A 297 -1.69 18.81 14.90
N THR A 298 -2.34 17.68 15.22
CA THR A 298 -1.70 16.43 15.68
C THR A 298 -1.51 15.45 14.54
N THR A 299 -0.50 14.59 14.63
CA THR A 299 -0.31 13.51 13.65
C THR A 299 -1.24 12.33 13.94
N VAL A 300 -1.42 11.47 12.94
CA VAL A 300 -2.15 10.20 13.12
C VAL A 300 -1.50 9.34 14.22
N LEU A 301 -0.16 9.32 14.27
CA LEU A 301 0.60 8.61 15.30
C LEU A 301 0.29 9.15 16.69
N ASP A 302 0.33 10.48 16.88
CA ASP A 302 0.08 11.11 18.18
C ASP A 302 -1.29 10.69 18.71
N LYS A 303 -2.32 10.77 17.85
CA LYS A 303 -3.67 10.36 18.21
C LYS A 303 -3.74 8.87 18.59
N ALA A 304 -3.11 7.99 17.82
CA ALA A 304 -3.11 6.56 18.11
C ALA A 304 -2.41 6.24 19.44
N VAL A 305 -1.32 6.94 19.75
CA VAL A 305 -0.58 6.78 21.01
C VAL A 305 -1.39 7.30 22.20
N ILE A 306 -2.04 8.46 22.08
CA ILE A 306 -2.89 9.02 23.13
C ILE A 306 -4.04 8.06 23.45
N GLU A 307 -4.73 7.56 22.42
CA GLU A 307 -5.82 6.58 22.59
C GLU A 307 -5.33 5.27 23.22
N HIS A 308 -4.15 4.80 22.81
CA HIS A 308 -3.54 3.60 23.40
C HIS A 308 -3.16 3.80 24.87
N ASN A 309 -2.42 4.87 25.19
CA ASN A 309 -1.99 5.16 26.55
C ASN A 309 -3.18 5.37 27.48
N LEU A 310 -4.31 5.87 26.98
CA LEU A 310 -5.54 6.01 27.76
C LEU A 310 -6.14 4.64 28.12
N VAL A 311 -6.18 3.69 27.19
CA VAL A 311 -6.62 2.30 27.46
C VAL A 311 -5.64 1.58 28.38
N ALA A 312 -4.34 1.82 28.23
CA ALA A 312 -3.33 1.29 29.15
C ALA A 312 -3.54 1.86 30.57
N ALA A 313 -3.78 3.17 30.70
CA ALA A 313 -4.06 3.83 31.97
C ALA A 313 -5.33 3.26 32.64
N SER A 314 -6.38 2.94 31.87
CA SER A 314 -7.60 2.36 32.44
C SER A 314 -7.43 0.97 33.03
N LYS A 315 -6.35 0.26 32.68
CA LYS A 315 -5.99 -1.03 33.27
C LYS A 315 -5.10 -0.91 34.50
N LEU A 316 -4.42 0.23 34.65
CA LEU A 316 -3.50 0.50 35.74
C LEU A 316 -4.15 1.24 36.91
N TYR A 317 -5.13 2.11 36.62
CA TYR A 317 -5.77 2.98 37.59
C TYR A 317 -7.25 2.65 37.70
N GLU A 318 -7.78 2.63 38.93
CA GLU A 318 -9.24 2.62 39.15
C GLU A 318 -9.84 4.00 38.87
N ASN A 319 -9.14 5.06 39.27
CA ASN A 319 -9.48 6.44 38.97
C ASN A 319 -8.22 7.31 38.85
N ILE A 320 -8.34 8.43 38.13
CA ILE A 320 -7.24 9.38 37.93
C ILE A 320 -7.77 10.80 37.72
N HIS A 321 -7.07 11.80 38.25
CA HIS A 321 -7.34 13.21 37.94
C HIS A 321 -6.98 13.55 36.48
N ILE A 322 -7.76 14.43 35.86
CA ILE A 322 -7.56 14.84 34.46
C ILE A 322 -6.17 15.45 34.19
N ASP A 323 -5.61 16.22 35.12
CA ASP A 323 -4.29 16.84 34.96
C ASP A 323 -3.14 15.83 35.01
N SER A 324 -3.24 14.86 35.93
CA SER A 324 -2.29 13.75 36.02
C SER A 324 -2.35 12.87 34.78
N LEU A 325 -3.56 12.61 34.28
CA LEU A 325 -3.76 11.86 33.04
C LEU A 325 -3.16 12.61 31.83
N GLY A 326 -3.38 13.92 31.73
CA GLY A 326 -2.77 14.74 30.68
C GLY A 326 -1.24 14.64 30.66
N SER A 327 -0.63 14.59 31.84
CA SER A 327 0.82 14.41 31.99
C SER A 327 1.29 13.02 31.54
N ILE A 328 0.56 11.94 31.88
CA ILE A 328 0.87 10.57 31.45
C ILE A 328 0.71 10.40 29.94
N LEU A 329 -0.29 11.05 29.35
CA LEU A 329 -0.54 11.02 27.89
C LEU A 329 0.47 11.88 27.10
N GLY A 330 1.32 12.66 27.77
CA GLY A 330 2.28 13.56 27.13
C GLY A 330 1.62 14.75 26.43
N LEU A 331 0.39 15.10 26.81
CA LEU A 331 -0.34 16.21 26.21
C LEU A 331 0.24 17.56 26.68
N GLN A 332 0.29 18.51 25.75
CA GLN A 332 0.70 19.89 26.04
C GLN A 332 -0.53 20.81 25.99
N SER A 333 -0.55 21.81 26.86
CA SER A 333 -1.53 22.90 26.77
C SER A 333 -1.36 23.61 25.44
N SER A 334 -2.45 23.83 24.69
CA SER A 334 -2.37 24.64 23.46
C SER A 334 -3.61 25.51 23.31
N GLY A 335 -3.37 26.80 23.07
CA GLY A 335 -4.42 27.81 23.10
C GLY A 335 -5.06 27.89 24.49
N ASP A 336 -6.39 27.87 24.51
CA ASP A 336 -7.20 28.06 25.71
C ASP A 336 -7.46 26.75 26.49
N LEU A 337 -7.06 25.58 25.96
CA LEU A 337 -7.29 24.30 26.62
C LEU A 337 -6.05 23.80 27.39
N SER A 338 -6.28 23.42 28.64
CA SER A 338 -5.31 22.70 29.48
C SER A 338 -5.02 21.30 28.93
N ALA A 339 -3.84 20.75 29.25
CA ALA A 339 -3.51 19.35 28.98
C ALA A 339 -4.55 18.38 29.59
N GLY A 340 -5.08 18.71 30.77
CA GLY A 340 -6.13 17.93 31.43
C GLY A 340 -7.46 17.95 30.69
N GLU A 341 -7.91 19.12 30.23
CA GLU A 341 -9.15 19.26 29.44
C GLU A 341 -9.06 18.53 28.10
N LYS A 342 -7.87 18.50 27.48
CA LYS A 342 -7.64 17.66 26.30
C LYS A 342 -7.74 16.17 26.62
N ALA A 343 -7.15 15.73 27.74
CA ALA A 343 -7.24 14.33 28.18
C ALA A 343 -8.69 13.92 28.45
N GLU A 344 -9.47 14.79 29.09
CA GLU A 344 -10.91 14.62 29.29
C GLU A 344 -11.66 14.48 27.96
N ALA A 345 -11.40 15.36 26.99
CA ALA A 345 -12.05 15.31 25.68
C ALA A 345 -11.75 14.00 24.93
N TYR A 346 -10.51 13.50 24.98
CA TYR A 346 -10.15 12.20 24.41
C TYR A 346 -10.87 11.05 25.12
N ALA A 347 -10.92 11.08 26.46
CA ALA A 347 -11.61 10.06 27.24
C ALA A 347 -13.12 10.05 26.98
N ALA A 348 -13.76 11.21 26.97
CA ALA A 348 -15.18 11.35 26.67
C ALA A 348 -15.53 10.75 25.31
N ARG A 349 -14.72 11.04 24.28
CA ARG A 349 -14.89 10.48 22.93
C ARG A 349 -14.72 8.95 22.92
N MET A 350 -13.75 8.41 23.66
CA MET A 350 -13.54 6.96 23.71
C MET A 350 -14.65 6.23 24.46
N VAL A 351 -15.20 6.84 25.52
CA VAL A 351 -16.37 6.32 26.25
C VAL A 351 -17.62 6.35 25.37
N GLU A 352 -17.89 7.47 24.69
CA GLU A 352 -19.03 7.62 23.77
C GLU A 352 -19.00 6.57 22.65
N GLN A 353 -17.81 6.29 22.11
CA GLN A 353 -17.61 5.29 21.06
C GLN A 353 -17.61 3.84 21.59
N GLY A 354 -17.74 3.63 22.90
CA GLY A 354 -17.71 2.31 23.52
C GLY A 354 -16.36 1.61 23.46
N ARG A 355 -15.27 2.37 23.24
CA ARG A 355 -13.89 1.87 23.16
C ARG A 355 -13.17 1.90 24.51
N LEU A 356 -13.67 2.69 25.44
CA LEU A 356 -13.23 2.82 26.82
C LEU A 356 -14.45 2.66 27.73
N ARG A 357 -14.30 1.99 28.87
CA ARG A 357 -15.38 1.84 29.87
C ARG A 357 -15.02 2.63 31.12
N GLY A 358 -15.91 3.52 31.52
CA GLY A 358 -15.73 4.38 32.68
C GLY A 358 -16.75 5.51 32.72
N HIS A 359 -16.63 6.35 33.73
CA HIS A 359 -17.39 7.59 33.90
C HIS A 359 -16.44 8.76 34.20
N ILE A 360 -16.84 9.94 33.76
CA ILE A 360 -16.09 11.18 33.95
C ILE A 360 -16.89 12.05 34.92
N ASP A 361 -16.28 12.40 36.04
CA ASP A 361 -16.79 13.43 36.95
C ASP A 361 -16.13 14.76 36.59
N GLN A 362 -16.90 15.63 35.94
CA GLN A 362 -16.42 16.92 35.47
C GLN A 362 -16.30 17.96 36.61
N ILE A 363 -17.02 17.78 37.72
CA ILE A 363 -16.97 18.72 38.85
C ILE A 363 -15.67 18.53 39.62
N ASP A 364 -15.33 17.27 39.89
CA ASP A 364 -14.12 16.90 40.63
C ASP A 364 -12.90 16.70 39.72
N GLY A 365 -13.11 16.64 38.40
CA GLY A 365 -12.05 16.44 37.41
C GLY A 365 -11.40 15.06 37.51
N ILE A 366 -12.20 14.02 37.77
CA ILE A 366 -11.74 12.64 37.98
C ILE A 366 -12.38 11.72 36.94
N ILE A 367 -11.56 10.88 36.31
CA ILE A 367 -12.01 9.80 35.44
C ILE A 367 -11.93 8.51 36.24
N SER A 368 -13.07 7.80 36.35
CA SER A 368 -13.16 6.48 36.97
C SER A 368 -13.31 5.43 35.89
N PHE A 369 -12.45 4.41 35.90
CA PHE A 369 -12.45 3.34 34.91
C PHE A 369 -13.16 2.11 35.43
N ASP A 370 -13.93 1.45 34.56
CA ASP A 370 -14.57 0.19 34.91
C ASP A 370 -13.58 -0.97 34.69
N ALA A 371 -13.35 -1.78 35.70
CA ALA A 371 -12.55 -3.00 35.55
C ALA A 371 -13.21 -3.94 34.51
N GLU A 372 -12.43 -4.44 33.55
CA GLU A 372 -12.86 -5.48 32.60
C GLU A 372 -13.13 -6.80 33.34
N SER A 373 -14.32 -6.95 33.91
CA SER A 373 -14.85 -8.26 34.29
C SER A 373 -15.25 -9.01 33.03
N ALA A 374 -14.62 -10.16 32.78
CA ALA A 374 -14.99 -11.09 31.73
C ALA A 374 -16.43 -11.57 31.92
N GLY A 375 -17.38 -10.87 31.31
CA GLY A 375 -18.81 -11.15 31.42
C GLY A 375 -19.60 -9.86 31.40
N GLY A 376 -20.08 -9.49 30.21
CA GLY A 376 -20.87 -8.29 29.95
C GLY A 376 -21.87 -8.02 31.07
N SER A 377 -21.72 -6.88 31.72
CA SER A 377 -22.66 -6.42 32.74
C SER A 377 -23.13 -5.03 32.34
N SER A 378 -24.45 -4.92 32.24
CA SER A 378 -25.19 -3.68 32.14
C SER A 378 -24.89 -2.78 33.34
N ALA A 379 -24.85 -1.48 33.09
CA ALA A 379 -24.74 -0.43 34.10
C ALA A 379 -25.68 -0.71 35.29
N GLY A 380 -25.13 -0.92 36.49
CA GLY A 380 -25.92 -1.05 37.73
C GLY A 380 -25.41 -2.00 38.82
N ALA A 381 -24.30 -2.75 38.65
CA ALA A 381 -23.90 -3.77 39.62
C ALA A 381 -22.45 -3.65 40.13
N SER A 382 -22.11 -2.51 40.75
CA SER A 382 -20.78 -2.32 41.38
C SER A 382 -20.45 -3.37 42.45
N ASN A 383 -21.45 -3.89 43.18
CA ASN A 383 -21.26 -4.98 44.15
C ASN A 383 -20.98 -6.34 43.48
N GLY A 384 -21.56 -6.60 42.30
CA GLY A 384 -21.33 -7.85 41.57
C GLY A 384 -19.90 -7.94 41.03
N THR A 385 -19.33 -6.81 40.61
CA THR A 385 -17.94 -6.74 40.13
C THR A 385 -16.94 -7.02 41.26
N LYS A 386 -17.14 -6.43 42.45
CA LYS A 386 -16.26 -6.66 43.61
C LYS A 386 -16.29 -8.10 44.13
N LEU A 387 -17.48 -8.72 44.15
CA LEU A 387 -17.62 -10.14 44.49
C LEU A 387 -16.91 -11.05 43.49
N ARG A 388 -17.05 -10.77 42.17
CA ARG A 388 -16.34 -11.53 41.13
C ARG A 388 -14.82 -11.37 41.21
N GLN A 389 -14.32 -10.18 41.55
CA GLN A 389 -12.89 -9.97 41.79
C GLN A 389 -12.39 -10.80 42.98
N TRP A 390 -13.18 -10.90 44.05
CA TRP A 390 -12.87 -11.77 45.17
C TRP A 390 -12.85 -13.25 44.76
N ASP A 391 -13.85 -13.71 43.98
CA ASP A 391 -13.88 -15.08 43.45
C ASP A 391 -12.65 -15.38 42.57
N LEU A 392 -12.25 -14.44 41.71
CA LEU A 392 -11.03 -14.55 40.91
C LEU A 392 -9.77 -14.66 41.79
N GLY A 393 -9.67 -13.85 42.84
CA GLY A 393 -8.54 -13.93 43.77
C GLY A 393 -8.47 -15.28 44.51
N VAL A 394 -9.61 -15.84 44.91
CA VAL A 394 -9.66 -17.19 45.50
C VAL A 394 -9.22 -18.24 44.48
N GLN A 395 -9.67 -18.12 43.23
CA GLN A 395 -9.26 -19.01 42.15
C GLN A 395 -7.76 -18.94 41.86
N GLU A 396 -7.17 -17.75 41.80
CA GLU A 396 -5.73 -17.56 41.59
C GLU A 396 -4.91 -18.22 42.69
N VAL A 397 -5.27 -18.01 43.96
CA VAL A 397 -4.60 -18.65 45.10
C VAL A 397 -4.69 -20.18 45.00
N ALA A 398 -5.86 -20.73 44.66
CA ALA A 398 -6.02 -22.17 44.49
C ALA A 398 -5.17 -22.73 43.33
N GLN A 399 -5.08 -22.00 42.21
CA GLN A 399 -4.23 -22.38 41.07
C GLN A 399 -2.74 -22.31 41.41
N ASP A 400 -2.31 -21.32 42.18
CA ASP A 400 -0.92 -21.19 42.61
C ASP A 400 -0.53 -22.32 43.58
N VAL A 401 -1.43 -22.71 44.49
CA VAL A 401 -1.23 -23.89 45.36
C VAL A 401 -1.06 -25.15 44.52
N GLU A 402 -1.91 -25.36 43.52
CA GLU A 402 -1.80 -26.52 42.60
C GLU A 402 -0.48 -26.48 41.82
N ARG A 403 -0.07 -25.32 41.30
CA ARG A 403 1.20 -25.16 40.58
C ARG A 403 2.40 -25.49 41.46
N VAL A 404 2.39 -25.04 42.71
CA VAL A 404 3.46 -25.35 43.68
C VAL A 404 3.45 -26.84 44.03
N ALA A 405 2.28 -27.43 44.27
CA ALA A 405 2.14 -28.86 44.57
C ALA A 405 2.64 -29.73 43.40
N ALA A 406 2.28 -29.40 42.17
CA ALA A 406 2.78 -30.06 40.96
C ALA A 406 4.30 -29.94 40.82
N SER A 407 4.85 -28.73 41.02
CA SER A 407 6.31 -28.53 40.99
C SER A 407 7.05 -29.32 42.07
N ILE A 408 6.46 -29.49 43.26
CA ILE A 408 7.03 -30.32 44.34
C ILE A 408 6.97 -31.80 43.95
N SER A 409 5.86 -32.26 43.40
CA SER A 409 5.71 -33.64 42.94
C SER A 409 6.69 -34.00 41.82
N ASP A 410 6.92 -33.09 40.87
CA ASP A 410 7.83 -33.29 39.74
C ASP A 410 9.30 -33.30 40.19
N GLN A 411 9.68 -32.42 41.12
CA GLN A 411 11.08 -32.31 41.58
C GLN A 411 11.42 -33.29 42.70
N PHE A 412 10.46 -33.65 43.56
CA PHE A 412 10.65 -34.49 44.74
C PHE A 412 9.56 -35.57 44.88
N PRO A 413 9.51 -36.56 43.97
CA PRO A 413 8.46 -37.56 43.94
C PRO A 413 8.45 -38.50 45.16
N GLU A 414 9.61 -38.83 45.73
CA GLU A 414 9.71 -39.65 46.95
C GLU A 414 9.16 -38.92 48.19
N PHE A 415 9.37 -37.60 48.28
CA PHE A 415 8.81 -36.78 49.34
C PHE A 415 7.29 -36.66 49.19
N ALA A 416 6.80 -36.37 47.98
CA ALA A 416 5.37 -36.28 47.70
C ALA A 416 4.64 -37.59 48.05
N THR A 417 5.17 -38.74 47.62
CA THR A 417 4.58 -40.06 47.93
C THR A 417 4.59 -40.38 49.43
N SER A 418 5.62 -39.97 50.17
CA SER A 418 5.66 -40.17 51.64
C SER A 418 4.60 -39.37 52.40
N GLN A 419 4.24 -38.18 51.89
CA GLN A 419 3.23 -37.31 52.51
C GLN A 419 1.79 -37.67 52.08
N MET A 420 1.60 -38.40 50.99
CA MET A 420 0.27 -38.87 50.54
C MET A 420 -0.27 -40.08 51.34
N VAL A 421 0.57 -40.73 52.16
CA VAL A 421 0.22 -41.95 52.92
C VAL A 421 -0.23 -41.62 54.35
N HIS A 422 -0.08 -40.37 54.79
CA HIS A 422 -0.63 -39.83 56.04
C HIS A 422 -1.92 -39.07 55.77
#